data_AF-A0A356ICA5-F1
#
_entry.id   AF-A0A356ICA5-F1
#
_cell.length_a   1.000
_cell.length_b   1.000
_cell.length_c   1.000
_cell.angle_alpha   90.00
_cell.angle_beta   90.00
_cell.angle_gamma   90.00
#
_symmetry.space_group_name_H-M   'P 1'
#
loop_
_entity.id
_entity.type
_entity.pdbx_description
1 polymer ?
#
loop_
_entity_poly.entity_id
_entity_poly.type
_entity_poly.pdbx_seq_one_letter_code
_entity_poly.pdbx_strand_id
1 'polypeptide(L)'
;MEAQYLTKVGQEMTLLSSQLRDLEATLTVQKQAMDKTKIIADQAGVIHLNTEVEGSMMIPEGTIIAYVYPVLMEAKKMKITAYIPSKDIASISLKDNIQFSIQGKGVKRLALQSNIS
;
A
#
# COMPACT_ATOMS: atom_id res chain seq x y z
N MET A 1 -61.80 6.35 17.61
CA MET A 1 -60.76 5.44 18.13
C MET A 1 -59.76 5.05 17.04
N GLU A 2 -60.18 4.74 15.81
CA GLU A 2 -59.26 4.41 14.70
C GLU A 2 -58.26 5.50 14.31
N ALA A 3 -58.67 6.77 14.23
CA ALA A 3 -57.77 7.86 13.84
C ALA A 3 -56.57 8.04 14.81
N GLN A 4 -56.78 7.89 16.11
CA GLN A 4 -55.70 7.94 17.12
C GLN A 4 -54.77 6.73 17.02
N TYR A 5 -55.31 5.55 16.69
CA TYR A 5 -54.53 4.33 16.48
C TYR A 5 -53.60 4.47 15.25
N LEU A 6 -54.12 4.98 14.13
CA LEU A 6 -53.32 5.22 12.93
C LEU A 6 -52.18 6.22 13.16
N THR A 7 -52.43 7.30 13.91
CA THR A 7 -51.38 8.26 14.31
C THR A 7 -50.28 7.59 15.13
N LYS A 8 -50.66 6.74 16.10
CA LYS A 8 -49.71 6.01 16.93
C LYS A 8 -48.85 5.05 16.09
N VAL A 9 -49.45 4.31 15.18
CA VAL A 9 -48.74 3.40 14.26
C VAL A 9 -47.77 4.19 13.35
N GLY A 10 -48.17 5.37 12.85
CA GLY A 10 -47.29 6.24 12.05
C GLY A 10 -46.07 6.75 12.83
N GLN A 11 -46.26 7.08 14.11
CA GLN A 11 -45.17 7.46 15.02
C GLN A 11 -44.22 6.28 15.30
N GLU A 12 -44.76 5.10 15.59
CA GLU A 12 -43.97 3.87 15.79
C GLU A 12 -43.17 3.50 14.53
N MET A 13 -43.76 3.64 13.34
CA MET A 13 -43.08 3.40 12.06
C MET A 13 -41.92 4.38 11.83
N THR A 14 -42.14 5.66 12.14
CA THR A 14 -41.10 6.70 12.01
C THR A 14 -39.95 6.43 12.98
N LEU A 15 -40.27 6.05 14.23
CA LEU A 15 -39.29 5.68 15.23
C LEU A 15 -38.46 4.47 14.79
N LEU A 16 -39.11 3.41 14.31
CA LEU A 16 -38.43 2.21 13.84
C LEU A 16 -37.53 2.51 12.64
N SER A 17 -37.99 3.35 11.71
CA SER A 17 -37.20 3.79 10.56
C SER A 17 -35.95 4.57 10.97
N SER A 18 -36.05 5.41 12.00
CA SER A 18 -34.90 6.12 12.56
C SER A 18 -33.91 5.14 13.21
N GLN A 19 -34.41 4.21 14.03
CA GLN A 19 -33.57 3.20 14.67
C GLN A 19 -32.84 2.33 13.64
N LEU A 20 -33.52 1.92 12.57
CA LEU A 20 -32.89 1.16 11.48
C LEU A 20 -31.74 1.94 10.85
N ARG A 21 -31.94 3.24 10.57
CA ARG A 21 -30.88 4.11 10.02
C ARG A 21 -29.69 4.24 10.96
N ASP A 22 -29.94 4.38 12.26
CA ASP A 22 -28.87 4.47 13.27
C ASP A 22 -28.08 3.15 13.37
N LEU A 23 -28.77 2.01 13.30
CA LEU A 23 -28.14 0.69 13.26
C LEU A 23 -27.31 0.49 11.98
N GLU A 24 -27.84 0.89 10.82
CA GLU A 24 -27.12 0.82 9.54
C GLU A 24 -25.86 1.68 9.54
N ALA A 25 -25.94 2.90 10.09
CA ALA A 25 -24.79 3.78 10.25
C ALA A 25 -23.74 3.15 11.18
N THR A 26 -24.17 2.60 12.32
CA THR A 26 -23.29 1.91 13.27
C THR A 26 -22.61 0.70 12.64
N LEU A 27 -23.35 -0.11 11.89
CA LEU A 27 -22.82 -1.27 11.18
C LEU A 27 -21.79 -0.85 10.12
N THR A 28 -22.02 0.25 9.43
CA THR A 28 -21.09 0.79 8.44
C THR A 28 -19.78 1.19 9.08
N VAL A 29 -19.83 1.91 10.21
CA VAL A 29 -18.62 2.30 10.96
C VAL A 29 -17.86 1.07 11.47
N GLN A 30 -18.57 0.05 11.97
CA GLN A 30 -17.93 -1.19 12.43
C GLN A 30 -17.25 -1.96 11.29
N LYS A 31 -17.87 -2.02 10.10
CA LYS A 31 -17.26 -2.64 8.92
C LYS A 31 -15.97 -1.90 8.51
N GLN A 32 -16.00 -0.58 8.47
CA GLN A 32 -14.82 0.22 8.18
C GLN A 32 -13.69 0.01 9.19
N ALA A 33 -14.02 -0.08 10.49
CA ALA A 33 -13.04 -0.39 11.53
C ALA A 33 -12.46 -1.80 11.37
N MET A 34 -13.28 -2.78 10.99
CA MET A 34 -12.83 -4.15 10.72
C MET A 34 -11.90 -4.22 9.52
N ASP A 35 -12.20 -3.49 8.43
CA ASP A 35 -11.35 -3.45 7.23
C ASP A 35 -9.95 -2.88 7.56
N LYS A 36 -9.86 -1.93 8.49
CA LYS A 36 -8.58 -1.39 8.98
C LYS A 36 -7.73 -2.40 9.78
N THR A 37 -8.28 -3.54 10.20
CA THR A 37 -7.52 -4.61 10.88
C THR A 37 -6.71 -5.47 9.92
N LYS A 38 -7.00 -5.40 8.62
CA LYS A 38 -6.31 -6.15 7.58
C LYS A 38 -5.59 -5.19 6.64
N ILE A 39 -4.27 -5.23 6.66
CA ILE A 39 -3.45 -4.43 5.76
C ILE A 39 -3.09 -5.30 4.54
N ILE A 40 -3.45 -4.81 3.35
CA ILE A 40 -3.24 -5.50 2.08
C ILE A 40 -2.34 -4.62 1.21
N ALA A 41 -1.34 -5.24 0.59
CA ALA A 41 -0.49 -4.55 -0.38
C ALA A 41 -1.31 -4.14 -1.62
N ASP A 42 -1.03 -2.94 -2.15
CA ASP A 42 -1.62 -2.41 -3.37
C ASP A 42 -1.02 -3.04 -4.65
N GLN A 43 0.18 -3.59 -4.55
CA GLN A 43 0.96 -4.14 -5.65
C GLN A 43 1.53 -5.52 -5.31
N ALA A 44 1.71 -6.35 -6.34
CA ALA A 44 2.39 -7.63 -6.20
C ALA A 44 3.91 -7.44 -6.04
N GLY A 45 4.54 -8.27 -5.22
CA GLY A 45 5.97 -8.19 -4.98
C GLY A 45 6.46 -9.06 -3.83
N VAL A 46 7.69 -8.82 -3.42
CA VAL A 46 8.31 -9.41 -2.23
C VAL A 46 8.07 -8.46 -1.06
N ILE A 47 7.40 -8.95 -0.02
CA ILE A 47 7.16 -8.18 1.20
C ILE A 47 8.40 -8.26 2.09
N HIS A 48 8.92 -7.09 2.48
CA HIS A 48 9.89 -6.95 3.54
C HIS A 48 9.18 -6.33 4.77
N LEU A 49 8.92 -7.14 5.78
CA LEU A 49 8.29 -6.70 7.03
C LEU A 49 9.31 -5.92 7.88
N ASN A 50 8.89 -4.79 8.44
CA ASN A 50 9.71 -4.05 9.40
C ASN A 50 9.70 -4.80 10.74
N THR A 51 10.88 -5.23 11.20
CA THR A 51 11.03 -5.98 12.45
C THR A 51 10.64 -5.16 13.68
N GLU A 52 10.65 -3.83 13.60
CA GLU A 52 10.27 -2.94 14.71
C GLU A 52 8.80 -3.10 15.15
N VAL A 53 7.93 -3.53 14.24
CA VAL A 53 6.50 -3.72 14.51
C VAL A 53 6.10 -5.18 14.68
N GLU A 54 7.06 -6.11 14.52
CA GLU A 54 6.80 -7.54 14.64
C GLU A 54 6.39 -7.91 16.08
N GLY A 55 5.28 -8.62 16.23
CA GLY A 55 4.75 -9.00 17.55
C GLY A 55 4.16 -7.84 18.37
N SER A 56 4.06 -6.64 17.81
CA SER A 56 3.46 -5.48 18.51
C SER A 56 1.97 -5.68 18.75
N MET A 57 1.51 -5.41 19.98
CA MET A 57 0.08 -5.47 20.32
C MET A 57 -0.71 -4.26 19.79
N MET A 58 -0.04 -3.14 19.54
CA MET A 58 -0.65 -1.90 19.04
C MET A 58 0.33 -1.22 18.08
N ILE A 59 -0.17 -0.81 16.92
CA ILE A 59 0.59 -0.08 15.90
C ILE A 59 -0.16 1.23 15.62
N PRO A 60 0.48 2.40 15.78
CA PRO A 60 -0.15 3.69 15.45
C PRO A 60 -0.51 3.79 13.97
N GLU A 61 -1.63 4.44 13.66
CA GLU A 61 -2.03 4.72 12.27
C GLU A 61 -0.97 5.58 11.57
N GLY A 62 -0.65 5.24 10.31
CA GLY A 62 0.42 5.88 9.55
C GLY A 62 1.81 5.29 9.77
N THR A 63 1.99 4.33 10.69
CA THR A 63 3.26 3.61 10.86
C THR A 63 3.56 2.76 9.64
N ILE A 64 4.79 2.84 9.12
CA ILE A 64 5.26 1.97 8.05
C ILE A 64 5.57 0.58 8.64
N ILE A 65 4.75 -0.41 8.28
CA ILE A 65 4.91 -1.79 8.78
C ILE A 65 5.69 -2.71 7.84
N ALA A 66 5.72 -2.39 6.55
CA ALA A 66 6.36 -3.20 5.53
C ALA A 66 6.65 -2.39 4.26
N TYR A 67 7.61 -2.87 3.48
CA TYR A 67 7.87 -2.41 2.11
C TYR A 67 7.57 -3.54 1.13
N VAL A 68 6.97 -3.21 -0.01
CA VAL A 68 6.73 -4.16 -1.10
C VAL A 68 7.73 -3.85 -2.21
N TYR A 69 8.66 -4.76 -2.45
CA TYR A 69 9.65 -4.65 -3.52
C TYR A 69 9.20 -5.43 -4.76
N PRO A 70 9.43 -4.91 -5.98
CA PRO A 70 9.12 -5.66 -7.19
C PRO A 70 10.02 -6.91 -7.31
N VAL A 71 9.48 -7.98 -7.86
CA VAL A 71 10.27 -9.17 -8.20
C VAL A 71 11.19 -8.81 -9.37
N LEU A 72 12.50 -8.70 -9.12
CA LEU A 72 13.47 -8.21 -10.11
C LEU A 72 13.50 -9.06 -11.39
N MET A 73 13.20 -10.36 -11.30
CA MET A 73 13.15 -11.25 -12.47
C MET A 73 11.92 -11.01 -13.35
N GLU A 74 10.85 -10.47 -12.79
CA GLU A 74 9.60 -10.16 -13.50
C GLU A 74 9.52 -8.67 -13.88
N ALA A 75 10.33 -7.83 -13.23
CA ALA A 75 10.43 -6.41 -13.51
C ALA A 75 10.98 -6.18 -14.92
N LYS A 76 10.10 -5.76 -15.85
CA LYS A 76 10.46 -5.47 -17.25
C LYS A 76 11.45 -4.30 -17.40
N LYS A 77 11.50 -3.40 -16.43
CA LYS A 77 12.36 -2.20 -16.41
C LYS A 77 12.78 -1.90 -14.97
N MET A 78 14.04 -1.50 -14.80
CA MET A 78 14.60 -1.09 -13.52
C MET A 78 15.35 0.23 -13.71
N LYS A 79 15.21 1.16 -12.75
CA LYS A 79 16.01 2.39 -12.70
C LYS A 79 17.20 2.17 -11.78
N ILE A 80 18.40 2.42 -12.29
CA ILE A 80 19.63 2.40 -11.50
C ILE A 80 20.10 3.84 -11.35
N THR A 81 20.32 4.27 -10.12
CA THR A 81 20.92 5.58 -9.81
C THR A 81 22.31 5.35 -9.27
N ALA A 82 23.31 5.97 -9.89
CA ALA A 82 24.71 5.88 -9.46
C ALA A 82 25.28 7.27 -9.24
N TYR A 83 26.17 7.39 -8.25
CA TYR A 83 26.92 8.62 -8.00
C TYR A 83 28.14 8.68 -8.93
N ILE A 84 28.34 9.82 -9.57
CA ILE A 84 29.51 10.11 -10.41
C ILE A 84 30.31 11.23 -9.72
N PRO A 85 31.61 11.02 -9.42
CA PRO A 85 32.46 12.07 -8.88
C PRO A 85 32.58 13.28 -9.81
N SER A 86 32.68 14.49 -9.25
CA SER A 86 32.75 15.74 -10.04
C SER A 86 33.95 15.81 -11.01
N LYS A 87 35.04 15.07 -10.73
CA LYS A 87 36.20 14.98 -11.64
C LYS A 87 35.90 14.17 -12.92
N ASP A 88 34.93 13.27 -12.86
CA ASP A 88 34.62 12.32 -13.93
C ASP A 88 33.36 12.76 -14.72
N ILE A 89 32.54 13.67 -14.16
CA ILE A 89 31.26 14.09 -14.76
C ILE A 89 31.41 14.74 -16.14
N ALA A 90 32.53 15.41 -16.40
CA ALA A 90 32.79 16.04 -17.69
C ALA A 90 32.96 15.03 -18.84
N SER A 91 33.22 13.76 -18.52
CA SER A 91 33.40 12.67 -19.49
C SER A 91 32.12 11.90 -19.81
N ILE A 92 30.97 12.29 -19.24
CA ILE A 92 29.71 11.57 -19.32
C ILE A 92 28.61 12.49 -19.86
N SER A 93 27.79 11.98 -20.77
CA SER A 93 26.68 12.69 -21.41
C SER A 93 25.35 11.95 -21.28
N LEU A 94 24.24 12.69 -21.39
CA LEU A 94 22.93 12.08 -21.56
C LEU A 94 22.94 11.19 -22.81
N LYS A 95 22.24 10.05 -22.72
CA LYS A 95 22.17 9.00 -23.74
C LYS A 95 23.39 8.10 -23.89
N ASP A 96 24.46 8.32 -23.15
CA ASP A 96 25.61 7.41 -23.17
C ASP A 96 25.18 5.97 -22.86
N ASN A 97 25.72 5.02 -23.64
CA ASN A 97 25.52 3.60 -23.39
C ASN A 97 26.28 3.18 -22.14
N ILE A 98 25.58 2.58 -21.20
CA ILE A 98 26.14 2.09 -19.95
C ILE A 98 25.97 0.57 -19.86
N GLN A 99 27.00 -0.09 -19.33
CA GLN A 99 26.93 -1.48 -18.94
C GLN A 99 26.97 -1.57 -17.42
N PHE A 100 25.91 -2.10 -16.84
CA PHE A 100 25.85 -2.45 -15.43
C PHE A 100 26.20 -3.93 -15.27
N SER A 101 27.04 -4.27 -14.28
CA SER A 101 27.30 -5.67 -13.95
C SER A 101 27.41 -5.90 -12.45
N ILE A 102 26.81 -6.99 -11.97
CA ILE A 102 26.90 -7.44 -10.56
C ILE A 102 27.88 -8.60 -10.48
N GLN A 103 28.80 -8.54 -9.52
CA GLN A 103 29.68 -9.64 -9.15
C GLN A 103 29.60 -9.86 -7.64
N GLY A 104 29.42 -11.11 -7.21
CA GLY A 104 29.36 -11.49 -5.80
C GLY A 104 29.56 -13.00 -5.65
N LYS A 105 29.97 -13.46 -4.46
CA LYS A 105 30.12 -14.90 -4.18
C LYS A 105 28.78 -15.60 -4.38
N GLY A 106 28.74 -16.57 -5.30
CA GLY A 106 27.53 -17.35 -5.60
C GLY A 106 26.55 -16.70 -6.58
N VAL A 107 26.83 -15.49 -7.10
CA VAL A 107 25.97 -14.81 -8.08
C VAL A 107 26.52 -15.03 -9.49
N LYS A 108 25.74 -15.67 -10.37
CA LYS A 108 26.07 -15.75 -11.80
C LYS A 108 26.14 -14.33 -12.36
N ARG A 109 27.24 -13.98 -13.04
CA ARG A 109 27.48 -12.63 -13.58
C ARG A 109 26.26 -12.18 -14.38
N LEU A 110 25.60 -11.12 -13.90
CA LEU A 110 24.54 -10.43 -14.61
C LEU A 110 25.13 -9.18 -15.26
N ALA A 111 24.91 -9.01 -16.56
CA ALA A 111 25.29 -7.81 -17.29
C ALA A 111 24.06 -7.23 -17.99
N LEU A 112 23.80 -5.94 -17.77
CA LEU A 112 22.67 -5.21 -18.34
C LEU A 112 23.19 -4.01 -19.13
N GLN A 113 22.59 -3.73 -20.28
CA GLN A 113 22.90 -2.55 -21.10
C GLN A 113 21.72 -1.57 -21.06
N SER A 114 22.03 -0.28 -20.95
CA SER A 114 21.02 0.80 -20.92
C SER A 114 21.64 2.11 -21.39
N ASN A 115 20.84 3.17 -21.46
CA ASN A 115 21.30 4.54 -21.66
C ASN A 115 21.12 5.39 -20.41
N ILE A 116 21.97 6.41 -20.25
CA ILE A 116 21.75 7.49 -19.27
C ILE A 116 20.54 8.32 -19.72
N SER A 117 19.56 8.45 -18.83
CA SER A 117 18.29 9.17 -19.07
C SER A 117 18.23 10.48 -18.32
#